data_AF-A0A662QAK0-F1
#
_entry.id   AF-A0A662QAK0-F1
#
_cell.length_a   1.000
_cell.length_b   1.000
_cell.length_c   1.000
_cell.angle_alpha   90.00
_cell.angle_beta   90.00
_cell.angle_gamma   90.00
#
_symmetry.space_group_name_H-M   'P 1'
#
loop_
_entity.id
_entity.type
_entity.pdbx_description
1 polymer ?
#
loop_
_entity_poly.entity_id
_entity_poly.type
_entity_poly.pdbx_seq_one_letter_code
_entity_poly.pdbx_strand_id
1 'polypeptide(L)'
;MGGDVAELKVIQLHVDYVEYEPIQPESGVYEEAEKKVYRIEEALLLLTSVEKGDNKMLAEKAIDDAAAFMKKLKISKLVIYPYAHLSVNLAPPSHAIEVIRAMKERAKALGLDFHAAPFGWNKRLVIAVKGHPLAEQLRSYAAEELAKPSEEVPEALLMEEKLESYWYILTPEGEMIPVKDFDFRGHENLEAFAKYEMQKSRAVLEQPPHVSLMKRLEIADHEPASDPGNLRWYARGRLIKSLLEQYVTEKVIEYGGIEVETPIMYDMGHPALKKYLHKFPARQYVIPVEDKKYFLRFAACFGQFLIAKDMQLSYRHLPLWLYELTKYSFRREKS
;
A
#
# COMPACT_ATOMS: atom_id res chain seq x y z
N MET A 1 24.02 15.61 -1.65
CA MET A 1 24.94 14.48 -1.84
C MET A 1 24.23 13.26 -1.30
N GLY A 2 23.71 12.41 -2.19
CA GLY A 2 22.93 11.22 -1.78
C GLY A 2 23.86 10.23 -1.08
N GLY A 3 23.49 9.82 0.13
CA GLY A 3 24.09 8.63 0.73
C GLY A 3 23.75 7.44 -0.18
N ASP A 4 24.73 6.59 -0.44
CA ASP A 4 24.50 5.31 -1.14
C ASP A 4 23.54 4.48 -0.29
N VAL A 5 22.25 4.51 -0.63
CA VAL A 5 21.24 3.65 0.00
C VAL A 5 21.47 2.24 -0.53
N ALA A 6 21.78 1.30 0.36
CA ALA A 6 21.96 -0.10 0.02
C ALA A 6 20.66 -0.68 -0.54
N GLU A 7 20.66 -1.12 -1.80
CA GLU A 7 19.53 -1.79 -2.45
C GLU A 7 19.98 -3.10 -3.11
N LEU A 8 19.75 -4.24 -2.45
CA LEU A 8 19.96 -5.55 -3.06
C LEU A 8 18.88 -5.75 -4.12
N LYS A 9 19.30 -5.92 -5.39
CA LYS A 9 18.37 -6.06 -6.53
C LYS A 9 18.33 -7.48 -7.03
N VAL A 10 17.12 -8.03 -7.10
CA VAL A 10 16.86 -9.39 -7.57
C VAL A 10 15.76 -9.37 -8.62
N ILE A 11 16.05 -9.84 -9.83
CA ILE A 11 15.00 -10.25 -10.75
C ILE A 11 14.67 -11.71 -10.46
N GLN A 12 13.43 -11.94 -10.08
CA GLN A 12 12.85 -13.25 -9.81
C GLN A 12 12.08 -13.72 -11.04
N LEU A 13 12.49 -14.85 -11.61
CA LEU A 13 11.89 -15.45 -12.79
C LEU A 13 11.37 -16.86 -12.48
N HIS A 14 10.10 -17.13 -12.74
CA HIS A 14 9.57 -18.49 -12.74
C HIS A 14 9.81 -19.10 -14.12
N VAL A 15 10.69 -20.10 -14.18
CA VAL A 15 11.22 -20.62 -15.43
C VAL A 15 10.78 -22.06 -15.67
N ASP A 16 10.51 -22.39 -16.94
CA ASP A 16 10.44 -23.78 -17.40
C ASP A 16 11.82 -24.41 -17.24
N TYR A 17 12.88 -23.70 -17.66
CA TYR A 17 14.26 -24.08 -17.37
C TYR A 17 15.21 -22.89 -17.38
N VAL A 18 16.32 -23.05 -16.67
CA VAL A 18 17.53 -22.23 -16.80
C VAL A 18 18.72 -23.12 -17.07
N GLU A 19 19.55 -22.70 -18.03
CA GLU A 19 20.80 -23.36 -18.38
C GLU A 19 21.95 -22.35 -18.27
N TYR A 20 23.02 -22.74 -17.58
CA TYR A 20 24.23 -21.92 -17.52
C TYR A 20 25.51 -22.74 -17.67
N GLU A 21 26.52 -22.15 -18.29
CA GLU A 21 27.83 -22.76 -18.51
C GLU A 21 28.93 -21.76 -18.15
N PRO A 22 29.74 -22.04 -17.10
CA PRO A 22 30.91 -21.22 -16.78
C PRO A 22 31.98 -21.34 -17.87
N ILE A 23 32.34 -20.22 -18.51
CA ILE A 23 33.30 -20.18 -19.63
C ILE A 23 34.70 -19.85 -19.12
N GLN A 24 34.85 -18.74 -18.41
CA GLN A 24 36.12 -18.30 -17.84
C GLN A 24 35.93 -17.36 -16.64
N PRO A 25 36.86 -17.34 -15.67
CA PRO A 25 36.88 -16.33 -14.62
C PRO A 25 36.96 -14.92 -15.20
N GLU A 26 36.23 -13.97 -14.60
CA GLU A 26 36.18 -12.57 -15.05
C GLU A 26 36.61 -11.57 -13.95
N SER A 27 36.77 -12.05 -12.72
CA SER A 27 37.11 -11.26 -11.53
C SER A 27 38.35 -11.85 -10.86
N GLY A 28 39.15 -11.01 -10.20
CA GLY A 28 40.25 -11.48 -9.34
C GLY A 28 39.77 -12.28 -8.12
N VAL A 29 38.48 -12.16 -7.78
CA VAL A 29 37.77 -12.95 -6.77
C VAL A 29 36.66 -13.74 -7.47
N TYR A 30 36.79 -15.06 -7.51
CA TYR A 30 35.85 -15.97 -8.15
C TYR A 30 35.72 -17.28 -7.37
N GLU A 31 34.63 -17.99 -7.58
CA GLU A 31 34.44 -19.35 -7.04
C GLU A 31 34.98 -20.39 -8.02
N GLU A 32 35.62 -21.45 -7.53
CA GLU A 32 36.01 -22.57 -8.40
C GLU A 32 34.77 -23.26 -8.98
N ALA A 33 34.81 -23.58 -10.28
CA ALA A 33 33.69 -24.19 -10.99
C ALA A 33 34.17 -25.08 -12.14
N GLU A 34 33.46 -26.20 -12.34
CA GLU A 34 33.63 -27.03 -13.53
C GLU A 34 33.00 -26.35 -14.75
N LYS A 35 33.73 -26.36 -15.87
CA LYS A 35 33.26 -25.86 -17.17
C LYS A 35 32.36 -26.90 -17.84
N LYS A 36 31.14 -27.01 -17.34
CA LYS A 36 30.09 -27.85 -17.90
C LYS A 36 28.76 -27.11 -17.91
N VAL A 37 27.84 -27.63 -18.69
CA VAL A 37 26.47 -27.11 -18.77
C VAL A 37 25.67 -27.59 -17.55
N TYR A 38 25.10 -26.65 -16.81
CA TYR A 38 24.15 -26.91 -15.73
C TYR A 38 22.76 -26.55 -16.22
N ARG A 39 21.84 -27.52 -16.19
CA ARG A 39 20.45 -27.32 -16.61
C ARG A 39 19.51 -27.66 -15.46
N ILE A 40 18.67 -26.71 -15.10
CA ILE A 40 17.71 -26.83 -14.00
C ILE A 40 16.31 -26.57 -14.59
N GLU A 41 15.47 -27.60 -14.54
CA GLU A 41 14.06 -27.56 -14.93
C GLU A 41 13.18 -27.12 -13.73
N GLU A 42 12.08 -26.43 -14.03
CA GLU A 42 11.02 -26.02 -13.10
C GLU A 42 11.56 -25.33 -11.83
N ALA A 43 12.03 -24.10 -12.00
CA ALA A 43 12.72 -23.37 -10.93
C ALA A 43 12.29 -21.91 -10.80
N LEU A 44 12.60 -21.36 -9.63
CA LEU A 44 12.65 -19.93 -9.39
C LEU A 44 14.10 -19.47 -9.59
N LEU A 45 14.36 -18.69 -10.64
CA LEU A 45 15.67 -18.12 -10.92
C LEU A 45 15.75 -16.71 -10.29
N LEU A 46 16.77 -16.49 -9.47
CA LEU A 46 17.11 -15.21 -8.87
C LEU A 46 18.36 -14.63 -9.54
N LEU A 47 18.17 -13.73 -10.51
CA LEU A 47 19.25 -12.91 -11.05
C LEU A 47 19.58 -11.82 -10.04
N THR A 48 20.72 -11.93 -9.36
CA THR A 48 21.05 -11.14 -8.17
C THR A 48 22.20 -10.18 -8.44
N SER A 49 21.96 -8.89 -8.25
CA SER A 49 22.98 -7.84 -8.30
C SER A 49 23.24 -7.29 -6.91
N VAL A 50 24.51 -7.23 -6.52
CA VAL A 50 24.93 -6.72 -5.20
C VAL A 50 25.49 -5.31 -5.33
N GLU A 51 24.87 -4.35 -4.65
CA GLU A 51 25.25 -2.94 -4.61
C GLU A 51 26.10 -2.59 -3.39
N LYS A 52 26.77 -1.43 -3.43
CA LYS A 52 27.51 -0.90 -2.28
C LYS A 52 26.55 -0.70 -1.10
N GLY A 53 26.93 -1.24 0.06
CA GLY A 53 26.13 -1.15 1.29
C GLY A 53 25.22 -2.36 1.54
N ASP A 54 25.05 -3.26 0.57
CA ASP A 54 24.32 -4.52 0.79
C ASP A 54 24.99 -5.34 1.90
N ASN A 55 24.20 -6.11 2.64
CA ASN A 55 24.71 -6.84 3.79
C ASN A 55 24.05 -8.23 3.93
N LYS A 56 24.56 -9.01 4.88
CA LYS A 56 24.07 -10.37 5.17
C LYS A 56 22.57 -10.41 5.48
N MET A 57 22.05 -9.40 6.20
CA MET A 57 20.63 -9.35 6.58
C MET A 57 19.71 -9.18 5.36
N LEU A 58 20.12 -8.35 4.39
CA LEU A 58 19.41 -8.18 3.11
C LEU A 58 19.42 -9.47 2.27
N ALA A 59 20.58 -10.13 2.20
CA ALA A 59 20.71 -11.43 1.53
C ALA A 59 19.80 -12.50 2.12
N GLU A 60 19.73 -12.58 3.45
CA GLU A 60 18.86 -13.54 4.14
C GLU A 60 17.38 -13.26 3.90
N LYS A 61 16.97 -11.97 3.98
CA LYS A 61 15.59 -11.55 3.68
C LYS A 61 15.18 -11.88 2.25
N ALA A 62 16.06 -11.68 1.28
CA ALA A 62 15.77 -12.01 -0.12
C ALA A 62 15.47 -13.50 -0.33
N ILE A 63 16.16 -14.37 0.42
CA ILE A 63 15.92 -15.81 0.38
C ILE A 63 14.65 -16.21 1.11
N ASP A 64 14.33 -15.57 2.24
CA ASP A 64 13.08 -15.81 2.97
C ASP A 64 11.85 -15.45 2.11
N ASP A 65 11.89 -14.30 1.44
CA ASP A 65 10.81 -13.85 0.54
C ASP A 65 10.68 -14.77 -0.69
N ALA A 66 11.82 -15.20 -1.26
CA ALA A 66 11.82 -16.19 -2.34
C ALA A 66 11.22 -17.53 -1.89
N ALA A 67 11.55 -18.02 -0.70
CA ALA A 67 10.99 -19.25 -0.15
C ALA A 67 9.47 -19.17 0.06
N ALA A 68 8.98 -18.04 0.58
CA ALA A 68 7.55 -17.79 0.72
C ALA A 68 6.84 -17.77 -0.65
N PHE A 69 7.45 -17.15 -1.66
CA PHE A 69 6.93 -17.13 -3.02
C PHE A 69 6.90 -18.54 -3.66
N MET A 70 8.00 -19.30 -3.53
CA MET A 70 8.08 -20.69 -4.00
C MET A 70 6.97 -21.55 -3.38
N LYS A 71 6.72 -21.41 -2.08
CA LYS A 71 5.64 -22.13 -1.38
C LYS A 71 4.26 -21.78 -1.95
N LYS A 72 4.02 -20.50 -2.25
CA LYS A 72 2.74 -20.02 -2.83
C LYS A 72 2.49 -20.59 -4.23
N LEU A 73 3.51 -20.64 -5.08
CA LEU A 73 3.41 -21.14 -6.46
C LEU A 73 3.77 -22.62 -6.61
N LYS A 74 4.08 -23.32 -5.51
CA LYS A 74 4.50 -24.72 -5.49
C LYS A 74 5.72 -25.00 -6.38
N ILE A 75 6.69 -24.09 -6.36
CA ILE A 75 7.96 -24.22 -7.08
C ILE A 75 8.92 -25.03 -6.21
N SER A 76 9.55 -26.06 -6.78
CA SER A 76 10.41 -26.99 -6.02
C SER A 76 11.86 -26.54 -5.91
N LYS A 77 12.40 -25.83 -6.92
CA LYS A 77 13.83 -25.53 -7.01
C LYS A 77 14.11 -24.04 -7.04
N LEU A 78 15.21 -23.65 -6.39
CA LEU A 78 15.73 -22.28 -6.40
C LEU A 78 17.05 -22.23 -7.18
N VAL A 79 17.25 -21.22 -8.01
CA VAL A 79 18.54 -20.97 -8.68
C VAL A 79 19.03 -19.57 -8.31
N ILE A 80 20.14 -19.48 -7.58
CA ILE A 80 20.78 -18.21 -7.25
C ILE A 80 21.85 -17.92 -8.31
N TYR A 81 21.68 -16.84 -9.06
CA TYR A 81 22.56 -16.51 -10.16
C TYR A 81 23.13 -15.08 -10.00
N PRO A 82 24.45 -14.94 -9.73
CA PRO A 82 25.08 -13.61 -9.69
C PRO A 82 25.01 -12.92 -11.05
N TYR A 83 24.39 -11.73 -11.09
CA TYR A 83 24.10 -10.96 -12.29
C TYR A 83 24.31 -9.47 -12.05
N ALA A 84 25.54 -8.99 -12.27
CA ALA A 84 25.93 -7.61 -11.98
C ALA A 84 25.26 -6.54 -12.88
N HIS A 85 24.63 -6.94 -13.99
CA HIS A 85 24.11 -6.00 -14.99
C HIS A 85 22.79 -5.30 -14.60
N LEU A 86 22.27 -5.54 -13.39
CA LEU A 86 21.06 -4.84 -12.89
C LEU A 86 21.38 -3.52 -12.18
N SER A 87 22.66 -3.21 -11.95
CA SER A 87 23.07 -2.03 -11.20
C SER A 87 24.27 -1.34 -11.82
N VAL A 88 24.32 -0.02 -11.63
CA VAL A 88 25.47 0.84 -11.90
C VAL A 88 26.28 1.17 -10.64
N ASN A 89 25.81 0.78 -9.45
CA ASN A 89 26.47 1.03 -8.16
C ASN A 89 26.96 -0.26 -7.47
N LEU A 90 27.69 -1.08 -8.21
CA LEU A 90 28.12 -2.40 -7.77
C LEU A 90 29.08 -2.36 -6.57
N ALA A 91 28.90 -3.33 -5.66
CA ALA A 91 29.85 -3.59 -4.59
C ALA A 91 31.20 -4.11 -5.12
N PRO A 92 32.30 -3.92 -4.37
CA PRO A 92 33.56 -4.59 -4.65
C PRO A 92 33.39 -6.14 -4.69
N PRO A 93 34.10 -6.87 -5.57
CA PRO A 93 33.93 -8.33 -5.71
C PRO A 93 34.11 -9.13 -4.41
N SER A 94 35.02 -8.71 -3.53
CA SER A 94 35.25 -9.33 -2.22
C SER A 94 34.03 -9.21 -1.29
N HIS A 95 33.27 -8.13 -1.42
CA HIS A 95 32.04 -7.93 -0.65
C HIS A 95 30.85 -8.65 -1.30
N ALA A 96 30.74 -8.56 -2.62
CA ALA A 96 29.65 -9.18 -3.36
C ALA A 96 29.61 -10.71 -3.19
N ILE A 97 30.77 -11.38 -3.18
CA ILE A 97 30.84 -12.82 -2.94
C ILE A 97 30.38 -13.20 -1.52
N GLU A 98 30.60 -12.34 -0.51
CA GLU A 98 30.14 -12.58 0.87
C GLU A 98 28.62 -12.49 0.98
N VAL A 99 28.00 -11.49 0.34
CA VAL A 99 26.55 -11.34 0.27
C VAL A 99 25.90 -12.53 -0.46
N ILE A 100 26.45 -12.94 -1.61
CA ILE A 100 25.98 -14.13 -2.33
C ILE A 100 26.17 -15.40 -1.50
N ARG A 101 27.27 -15.54 -0.76
CA ARG A 101 27.51 -16.68 0.15
C ARG A 101 26.47 -16.72 1.27
N ALA A 102 26.10 -15.58 1.85
CA ALA A 102 25.03 -15.49 2.83
C ALA A 102 23.68 -15.99 2.28
N MET A 103 23.35 -15.68 1.02
CA MET A 103 22.15 -16.21 0.37
C MET A 103 22.18 -17.75 0.28
N LYS A 104 23.33 -18.33 -0.11
CA LYS A 104 23.51 -19.80 -0.17
C LYS A 104 23.37 -20.44 1.21
N GLU A 105 23.98 -19.84 2.23
CA GLU A 105 23.88 -20.30 3.63
C GLU A 105 22.42 -20.29 4.11
N ARG A 106 21.68 -19.20 3.83
CA ARG A 106 20.27 -19.10 4.20
C ARG A 106 19.39 -20.12 3.50
N ALA A 107 19.58 -20.31 2.19
CA ALA A 107 18.81 -21.29 1.42
C ALA A 107 19.04 -22.71 1.95
N LYS A 108 20.29 -23.04 2.31
CA LYS A 108 20.64 -24.30 2.97
C LYS A 108 19.99 -24.44 4.36
N ALA A 109 19.98 -23.38 5.17
CA ALA A 109 19.37 -23.38 6.50
C ALA A 109 17.86 -23.62 6.46
N LEU A 110 17.18 -23.12 5.41
CA LEU A 110 15.76 -23.37 5.16
C LEU A 110 15.46 -24.74 4.54
N GLY A 111 16.49 -25.53 4.20
CA GLY A 111 16.33 -26.84 3.55
C GLY A 111 15.79 -26.77 2.13
N LEU A 112 16.02 -25.66 1.41
CA LEU A 112 15.59 -25.53 0.02
C LEU A 112 16.45 -26.39 -0.92
N ASP A 113 15.82 -26.98 -1.93
CA ASP A 113 16.55 -27.55 -3.07
C ASP A 113 17.02 -26.40 -3.96
N PHE A 114 18.31 -26.04 -3.86
CA PHE A 114 18.86 -24.90 -4.57
C PHE A 114 20.13 -25.22 -5.35
N HIS A 115 20.28 -24.54 -6.49
CA HIS A 115 21.51 -24.46 -7.27
C HIS A 115 22.05 -23.03 -7.22
N ALA A 116 23.37 -22.87 -7.25
CA ALA A 116 23.97 -21.55 -7.36
C ALA A 116 25.01 -21.52 -8.48
N ALA A 117 24.89 -20.56 -9.38
CA ALA A 117 25.91 -20.32 -10.40
C ALA A 117 27.17 -19.69 -9.76
N PRO A 118 28.38 -20.01 -10.26
CA PRO A 118 29.61 -19.51 -9.65
C PRO A 118 29.74 -17.99 -9.82
N PHE A 119 30.15 -17.33 -8.74
CA PHE A 119 30.48 -15.90 -8.72
C PHE A 119 31.81 -15.63 -9.44
N GLY A 120 31.89 -14.50 -10.16
CA GLY A 120 33.13 -14.04 -10.81
C GLY A 120 33.50 -14.77 -12.10
N TRP A 121 32.50 -15.23 -12.85
CA TRP A 121 32.68 -15.95 -14.12
C TRP A 121 31.81 -15.37 -15.23
N ASN A 122 32.41 -15.23 -16.40
CA ASN A 122 31.67 -15.14 -17.64
C ASN A 122 30.93 -16.46 -17.86
N LYS A 123 29.62 -16.39 -18.02
CA LYS A 123 28.73 -17.55 -18.12
C LYS A 123 27.83 -17.40 -19.35
N ARG A 124 27.72 -18.46 -20.15
CA ARG A 124 26.61 -18.56 -21.10
C ARG A 124 25.33 -18.81 -20.31
N LEU A 125 24.25 -18.13 -20.66
CA LEU A 125 22.97 -18.19 -19.96
C LEU A 125 21.82 -18.34 -20.97
N VAL A 126 20.99 -19.35 -20.78
CA VAL A 126 19.73 -19.56 -21.51
C VAL A 126 18.61 -19.67 -20.50
N ILE A 127 17.54 -18.91 -20.69
CA ILE A 127 16.39 -18.85 -19.78
C ILE A 127 15.13 -19.03 -20.60
N ALA A 128 14.23 -19.92 -20.16
CA ALA A 128 12.87 -20.02 -20.66
C ALA A 128 11.89 -19.66 -19.54
N VAL A 129 11.32 -18.45 -19.59
CA VAL A 129 10.40 -17.93 -18.57
C VAL A 129 8.98 -18.37 -18.88
N LYS A 130 8.22 -18.76 -17.84
CA LYS A 130 6.80 -19.14 -17.99
C LYS A 130 5.92 -17.95 -18.36
N GLY A 131 4.89 -18.19 -19.16
CA GLY A 131 3.96 -17.14 -19.61
C GLY A 131 2.79 -16.88 -18.64
N HIS A 132 3.05 -16.34 -17.44
CA HIS A 132 1.97 -15.95 -16.52
C HIS A 132 2.29 -14.66 -15.72
N PRO A 133 1.29 -13.94 -15.17
CA PRO A 133 1.50 -12.60 -14.59
C PRO A 133 2.53 -12.51 -13.45
N LEU A 134 2.75 -13.61 -12.71
CA LEU A 134 3.72 -13.68 -11.61
C LEU A 134 5.08 -14.25 -12.04
N ALA A 135 5.32 -14.45 -13.33
CA ALA A 135 6.52 -15.14 -13.81
C ALA A 135 7.76 -14.25 -13.74
N GLU A 136 7.58 -12.93 -13.75
CA GLU A 136 8.68 -11.96 -13.80
C GLU A 136 8.42 -10.89 -12.75
N GLN A 137 9.34 -10.75 -11.78
CA GLN A 137 9.23 -9.76 -10.72
C GLN A 137 10.59 -9.14 -10.41
N LEU A 138 10.68 -7.82 -10.41
CA LEU A 138 11.80 -7.10 -9.82
C LEU A 138 11.55 -6.94 -8.32
N ARG A 139 12.53 -7.33 -7.50
CA ARG A 139 12.56 -7.13 -6.05
C ARG A 139 13.77 -6.29 -5.69
N SER A 140 13.54 -5.26 -4.88
CA SER A 140 14.59 -4.45 -4.27
C SER A 140 14.47 -4.59 -2.76
N TYR A 141 15.59 -4.78 -2.08
CA TYR A 141 15.63 -4.85 -0.62
C TYR A 141 16.51 -3.73 -0.11
N ALA A 142 15.93 -2.77 0.61
CA ALA A 142 16.68 -1.65 1.18
C ALA A 142 16.98 -1.84 2.67
N ALA A 143 18.18 -1.47 3.13
CA ALA A 143 18.54 -1.56 4.56
C ALA A 143 17.60 -0.71 5.45
N GLU A 144 17.06 0.38 4.91
CA GLU A 144 16.08 1.26 5.57
C GLU A 144 14.69 0.64 5.71
N GLU A 145 14.41 -0.47 5.01
CA GLU A 145 13.20 -1.30 5.20
C GLU A 145 13.38 -2.37 6.27
N LEU A 146 14.61 -2.68 6.69
CA LEU A 146 14.90 -3.63 7.78
C LEU A 146 14.95 -2.96 9.15
N ALA A 147 15.20 -1.64 9.21
CA ALA A 147 15.06 -0.82 10.42
C ALA A 147 13.62 -0.36 10.68
N LYS A 148 12.70 -0.63 9.76
CA LYS A 148 11.27 -0.48 9.99
C LYS A 148 10.76 -1.87 10.38
N PRO A 149 10.07 -2.03 11.53
CA PRO A 149 9.15 -3.15 11.65
C PRO A 149 8.30 -3.11 10.38
N SER A 150 8.00 -4.30 9.84
CA SER A 150 6.99 -4.55 8.81
C SER A 150 6.14 -3.31 8.57
N GLU A 151 5.99 -2.84 7.33
CA GLU A 151 4.83 -2.01 7.01
C GLU A 151 3.64 -2.66 7.70
N GLU A 152 3.23 -2.05 8.81
CA GLU A 152 2.02 -2.41 9.50
C GLU A 152 1.01 -2.08 8.41
N VAL A 153 0.59 -3.09 7.64
CA VAL A 153 -0.81 -3.18 7.29
C VAL A 153 -1.46 -3.00 8.65
N PRO A 154 -2.01 -1.80 8.96
CA PRO A 154 -2.40 -1.52 10.33
C PRO A 154 -3.31 -2.64 10.77
N GLU A 155 -3.10 -3.23 11.94
CA GLU A 155 -3.89 -4.38 12.41
C GLU A 155 -5.40 -4.16 12.22
N ALA A 156 -5.86 -2.90 12.28
CA ALA A 156 -7.24 -2.56 12.04
C ALA A 156 -7.73 -2.64 10.56
N LEU A 157 -6.88 -2.62 9.54
CA LEU A 157 -7.26 -3.02 8.16
C LEU A 157 -7.50 -4.54 8.05
N LEU A 158 -6.76 -5.35 8.81
CA LEU A 158 -6.98 -6.80 8.91
C LEU A 158 -8.21 -7.12 9.79
N MET A 159 -8.52 -6.28 10.78
CA MET A 159 -9.74 -6.40 11.59
C MET A 159 -11.00 -5.91 10.85
N GLU A 160 -10.90 -4.92 9.95
CA GLU A 160 -12.04 -4.45 9.14
C GLU A 160 -12.65 -5.61 8.33
N GLU A 161 -11.82 -6.53 7.82
CA GLU A 161 -12.27 -7.71 7.08
C GLU A 161 -12.91 -8.80 7.98
N LYS A 162 -12.69 -8.75 9.30
CA LYS A 162 -13.23 -9.71 10.28
C LYS A 162 -14.36 -9.16 11.15
N LEU A 163 -14.81 -7.93 10.89
CA LEU A 163 -15.79 -7.26 11.74
C LEU A 163 -17.21 -7.77 11.47
N GLU A 164 -17.74 -8.54 12.42
CA GLU A 164 -19.14 -8.94 12.43
C GLU A 164 -20.02 -7.73 12.82
N SER A 165 -21.04 -7.45 12.00
CA SER A 165 -21.97 -6.34 12.24
C SER A 165 -23.23 -6.87 12.94
N TYR A 166 -23.58 -6.25 14.06
CA TYR A 166 -24.82 -6.55 14.79
C TYR A 166 -25.86 -5.46 14.50
N TRP A 167 -27.09 -5.87 14.22
CA TRP A 167 -28.16 -4.97 13.81
C TRP A 167 -29.30 -4.96 14.83
N TYR A 168 -29.71 -3.76 15.22
CA TYR A 168 -30.79 -3.52 16.18
C TYR A 168 -31.73 -2.43 15.65
N ILE A 169 -33.01 -2.50 16.02
CA ILE A 169 -34.00 -1.45 15.87
C ILE A 169 -34.12 -0.72 17.21
N LEU A 170 -33.91 0.60 17.19
CA LEU A 170 -34.17 1.48 18.34
C LEU A 170 -35.60 1.99 18.25
N THR A 171 -36.43 1.66 19.23
CA THR A 171 -37.82 2.15 19.30
C THR A 171 -37.88 3.58 19.84
N PRO A 172 -38.97 4.34 19.61
CA PRO A 172 -39.18 5.67 20.20
C PRO A 172 -39.13 5.67 21.74
N GLU A 173 -39.43 4.54 22.37
CA GLU A 173 -39.39 4.33 23.82
C GLU A 173 -37.96 4.08 24.34
N GLY A 174 -36.99 3.93 23.43
CA GLY A 174 -35.57 3.74 23.75
C GLY A 174 -35.13 2.28 23.87
N GLU A 175 -35.97 1.32 23.47
CA GLU A 175 -35.62 -0.10 23.50
C GLU A 175 -34.81 -0.51 22.27
N MET A 176 -33.79 -1.35 22.48
CA MET A 176 -32.91 -1.88 21.42
C MET A 176 -33.26 -3.34 21.15
N ILE A 177 -33.95 -3.60 20.04
CA ILE A 177 -34.44 -4.93 19.67
C ILE A 177 -33.57 -5.48 18.53
N PRO A 178 -32.96 -6.68 18.63
CA PRO A 178 -32.25 -7.28 17.51
C PRO A 178 -33.14 -7.35 16.26
N VAL A 179 -32.63 -7.03 15.08
CA VAL A 179 -33.45 -7.01 13.84
C VAL A 179 -34.17 -8.34 13.59
N LYS A 180 -33.55 -9.46 13.95
CA LYS A 180 -34.12 -10.81 13.87
C LYS A 180 -35.38 -11.03 14.74
N ASP A 181 -35.51 -10.25 15.81
CA ASP A 181 -36.56 -10.38 16.82
C ASP A 181 -37.60 -9.25 16.72
N PHE A 182 -37.41 -8.29 15.80
CA PHE A 182 -38.31 -7.17 15.58
C PHE A 182 -39.47 -7.53 14.65
N ASP A 183 -40.69 -7.12 15.03
CA ASP A 183 -41.88 -7.30 14.22
C ASP A 183 -42.08 -6.12 13.27
N PHE A 184 -41.86 -6.36 11.97
CA PHE A 184 -41.97 -5.33 10.93
C PHE A 184 -43.41 -5.07 10.46
N ARG A 185 -44.44 -5.73 11.01
CA ARG A 185 -45.83 -5.47 10.62
C ARG A 185 -46.20 -4.01 10.87
N GLY A 186 -46.63 -3.31 9.82
CA GLY A 186 -46.92 -1.87 9.87
C GLY A 186 -45.70 -0.95 9.70
N HIS A 187 -44.50 -1.52 9.52
CA HIS A 187 -43.23 -0.81 9.36
C HIS A 187 -42.51 -1.19 8.06
N GLU A 188 -43.24 -1.25 6.95
CA GLU A 188 -42.75 -1.73 5.65
C GLU A 188 -41.51 -0.95 5.15
N ASN A 189 -41.50 0.37 5.32
CA ASN A 189 -40.35 1.21 4.93
C ASN A 189 -39.12 0.94 5.79
N LEU A 190 -39.31 0.66 7.09
CA LEU A 190 -38.22 0.32 8.00
C LEU A 190 -37.64 -1.06 7.65
N GLU A 191 -38.51 -2.01 7.28
CA GLU A 191 -38.08 -3.33 6.82
C GLU A 191 -37.24 -3.24 5.55
N ALA A 192 -37.70 -2.45 4.57
CA ALA A 192 -36.96 -2.20 3.33
C ALA A 192 -35.59 -1.55 3.60
N PHE A 193 -35.55 -0.54 4.49
CA PHE A 193 -34.33 0.14 4.89
C PHE A 193 -33.35 -0.82 5.61
N ALA A 194 -33.84 -1.59 6.59
CA ALA A 194 -33.01 -2.54 7.34
C ALA A 194 -32.42 -3.61 6.42
N LYS A 195 -33.21 -4.17 5.51
CA LYS A 195 -32.73 -5.15 4.52
C LYS A 195 -31.67 -4.56 3.59
N TYR A 196 -31.87 -3.33 3.12
CA TYR A 196 -30.91 -2.64 2.26
C TYR A 196 -29.56 -2.43 2.96
N GLU A 197 -29.56 -1.92 4.20
CA GLU A 197 -28.35 -1.69 4.99
C GLU A 197 -27.62 -3.01 5.34
N MET A 198 -28.38 -4.06 5.68
CA MET A 198 -27.83 -5.38 6.03
C MET A 198 -27.22 -6.13 4.86
N GLN A 199 -27.70 -5.91 3.63
CA GLN A 199 -27.21 -6.62 2.44
C GLN A 199 -25.73 -6.31 2.13
N LYS A 200 -25.14 -5.24 2.68
CA LYS A 200 -23.73 -4.81 2.50
C LYS A 200 -23.23 -4.73 1.04
N SER A 201 -24.09 -4.95 0.06
CA SER A 201 -23.74 -4.94 -1.36
C SER A 201 -23.67 -3.50 -1.84
N ARG A 202 -22.49 -2.90 -1.69
CA ARG A 202 -22.13 -1.63 -2.34
C ARG A 202 -21.67 -1.82 -3.80
N ALA A 203 -21.81 -3.05 -4.32
CA ALA A 203 -21.52 -3.33 -5.72
C ALA A 203 -22.51 -2.54 -6.59
N VAL A 204 -22.00 -1.53 -7.26
CA VAL A 204 -22.74 -0.76 -8.25
C VAL A 204 -22.94 -1.66 -9.47
N LEU A 205 -24.07 -2.38 -9.51
CA LEU A 205 -24.41 -3.28 -10.62
C LEU A 205 -24.70 -2.51 -11.91
N GLU A 206 -25.29 -1.32 -11.77
CA GLU A 206 -25.59 -0.42 -12.87
C GLU A 206 -25.11 0.99 -12.53
N GLN A 207 -24.60 1.69 -13.54
CA GLN A 207 -24.17 3.07 -13.38
C GLN A 207 -25.35 3.93 -12.91
N PRO A 208 -25.21 4.69 -11.81
CA PRO A 208 -26.28 5.54 -11.31
C PRO A 208 -26.73 6.55 -12.38
N PRO A 209 -28.04 6.82 -12.53
CA PRO A 209 -28.56 7.69 -13.59
C PRO A 209 -27.92 9.10 -13.61
N HIS A 210 -27.58 9.61 -12.43
CA HIS A 210 -26.98 10.93 -12.27
C HIS A 210 -25.61 11.06 -12.96
N VAL A 211 -24.84 9.98 -13.12
CA VAL A 211 -23.51 10.04 -13.76
C VAL A 211 -23.63 10.44 -15.22
N SER A 212 -24.56 9.82 -15.96
CA SER A 212 -24.84 10.17 -17.35
C SER A 212 -25.36 11.61 -17.50
N LEU A 213 -26.14 12.09 -16.52
CA LEU A 213 -26.70 13.43 -16.50
C LEU A 213 -25.63 14.49 -16.21
N MET A 214 -24.78 14.25 -15.21
CA MET A 214 -23.69 15.17 -14.86
C MET A 214 -22.77 15.41 -16.05
N LYS A 215 -22.45 14.35 -16.80
CA LYS A 215 -21.64 14.45 -18.02
C LYS A 215 -22.37 15.20 -19.13
N ARG A 216 -23.61 14.80 -19.46
CA ARG A 216 -24.41 15.43 -20.52
C ARG A 216 -24.69 16.92 -20.28
N LEU A 217 -24.87 17.31 -19.02
CA LEU A 217 -25.19 18.69 -18.63
C LEU A 217 -23.93 19.53 -18.33
N GLU A 218 -22.73 18.96 -18.50
CA GLU A 218 -21.45 19.62 -18.19
C GLU A 218 -21.42 20.13 -16.74
N ILE A 219 -21.85 19.29 -15.80
CA ILE A 219 -21.78 19.58 -14.36
C ILE A 219 -20.43 19.10 -13.84
N ALA A 220 -20.15 17.80 -13.99
CA ALA A 220 -18.90 17.17 -13.57
C ALA A 220 -18.63 15.91 -14.42
N ASP A 221 -17.36 15.56 -14.56
CA ASP A 221 -16.91 14.30 -15.18
C ASP A 221 -15.67 13.77 -14.44
N HIS A 222 -15.32 12.52 -14.67
CA HIS A 222 -14.08 11.94 -14.17
C HIS A 222 -12.86 12.57 -14.85
N GLU A 223 -11.75 12.67 -14.10
CA GLU A 223 -10.45 13.10 -14.62
C GLU A 223 -9.52 11.87 -14.76
N PRO A 224 -9.25 11.39 -15.99
CA PRO A 224 -8.38 10.23 -16.21
C PRO A 224 -6.95 10.39 -15.70
N ALA A 225 -6.46 11.62 -15.56
CA ALA A 225 -5.14 11.91 -14.98
C ALA A 225 -5.14 11.94 -13.43
N SER A 226 -6.27 11.63 -12.78
CA SER A 226 -6.42 11.60 -11.32
C SER A 226 -6.82 10.21 -10.84
N ASP A 227 -6.63 9.94 -9.54
CA ASP A 227 -7.08 8.68 -8.95
C ASP A 227 -8.61 8.55 -9.04
N PRO A 228 -9.17 7.33 -9.25
CA PRO A 228 -10.61 7.14 -9.39
C PRO A 228 -11.42 7.78 -8.27
N GLY A 229 -12.51 8.46 -8.65
CA GLY A 229 -13.40 9.17 -7.72
C GLY A 229 -13.12 10.67 -7.60
N ASN A 230 -11.99 11.16 -8.12
CA ASN A 230 -11.75 12.60 -8.23
C ASN A 230 -12.41 13.17 -9.50
N LEU A 231 -13.36 14.10 -9.30
CA LEU A 231 -14.13 14.71 -10.38
C LEU A 231 -13.55 16.06 -10.79
N ARG A 232 -13.55 16.34 -12.09
CA ARG A 232 -13.40 17.69 -12.63
C ARG A 232 -14.77 18.36 -12.73
N TRP A 233 -14.85 19.60 -12.27
CA TRP A 233 -16.07 20.40 -12.31
C TRP A 233 -15.98 21.43 -13.42
N TYR A 234 -16.93 21.39 -14.36
CA TYR A 234 -17.04 22.39 -15.42
C TYR A 234 -17.71 23.65 -14.89
N ALA A 235 -17.73 24.73 -15.69
CA ALA A 235 -18.24 26.03 -15.26
C ALA A 235 -19.65 25.97 -14.64
N ARG A 236 -20.58 25.21 -15.23
CA ARG A 236 -21.95 25.07 -14.73
C ARG A 236 -21.99 24.36 -13.37
N GLY A 237 -21.32 23.21 -13.27
CA GLY A 237 -21.25 22.49 -12.00
C GLY A 237 -20.50 23.24 -10.92
N ARG A 238 -19.42 23.96 -11.29
CA ARG A 238 -18.67 24.82 -10.37
C ARG A 238 -19.55 25.92 -9.79
N LEU A 239 -20.38 26.57 -10.61
CA LEU A 239 -21.35 27.59 -10.19
C LEU A 239 -22.37 27.00 -9.19
N ILE A 240 -23.02 25.90 -9.55
CA ILE A 240 -24.00 25.22 -8.69
C ILE A 240 -23.35 24.86 -7.35
N LYS A 241 -22.16 24.24 -7.39
CA LYS A 241 -21.38 23.87 -6.22
C LYS A 241 -21.06 25.08 -5.33
N SER A 242 -20.57 26.19 -5.90
CA SER A 242 -20.29 27.41 -5.09
C SER A 242 -21.52 27.96 -4.39
N LEU A 243 -22.67 28.01 -5.08
CA LEU A 243 -23.89 28.55 -4.51
C LEU A 243 -24.37 27.70 -3.33
N LEU A 244 -24.26 26.37 -3.46
CA LEU A 244 -24.57 25.45 -2.37
C LEU A 244 -23.57 25.56 -1.21
N GLU A 245 -22.27 25.60 -1.50
CA GLU A 245 -21.22 25.79 -0.50
C GLU A 245 -21.44 27.07 0.30
N GLN A 246 -21.71 28.19 -0.39
CA GLN A 246 -21.98 29.48 0.22
C GLN A 246 -23.24 29.41 1.10
N TYR A 247 -24.34 28.88 0.57
CA TYR A 247 -25.59 28.75 1.33
C TYR A 247 -25.41 27.93 2.61
N VAL A 248 -24.72 26.79 2.54
CA VAL A 248 -24.48 25.95 3.72
C VAL A 248 -23.63 26.68 4.74
N THR A 249 -22.53 27.30 4.32
CA THR A 249 -21.67 28.09 5.22
C THR A 249 -22.43 29.23 5.87
N GLU A 250 -23.22 29.99 5.11
CA GLU A 250 -24.07 31.07 5.65
C GLU A 250 -25.03 30.55 6.73
N LYS A 251 -25.67 29.40 6.49
CA LYS A 251 -26.60 28.80 7.46
C LYS A 251 -25.90 28.30 8.71
N VAL A 252 -24.70 27.73 8.59
CA VAL A 252 -23.92 27.26 9.75
C VAL A 252 -23.44 28.46 10.59
N ILE A 253 -23.00 29.54 9.95
CA ILE A 253 -22.64 30.79 10.64
C ILE A 253 -23.85 31.40 11.36
N GLU A 254 -25.02 31.45 10.70
CA GLU A 254 -26.27 31.93 11.32
C GLU A 254 -26.63 31.12 12.58
N TYR A 255 -26.31 29.82 12.59
CA TYR A 255 -26.51 28.93 13.72
C TYR A 255 -25.46 29.09 14.84
N GLY A 256 -24.46 29.95 14.66
CA GLY A 256 -23.37 30.21 15.61
C GLY A 256 -22.07 29.46 15.33
N GLY A 257 -21.95 28.81 14.17
CA GLY A 257 -20.73 28.15 13.74
C GLY A 257 -19.60 29.14 13.48
N ILE A 258 -18.41 28.80 13.95
CA ILE A 258 -17.17 29.56 13.75
C ILE A 258 -16.42 28.92 12.60
N GLU A 259 -16.47 29.56 11.43
CA GLU A 259 -15.75 29.09 10.25
C GLU A 259 -14.23 29.21 10.45
N VAL A 260 -13.52 28.13 10.17
CA VAL A 260 -12.06 28.04 10.18
C VAL A 260 -11.58 27.32 8.92
N GLU A 261 -10.33 27.60 8.51
CA GLU A 261 -9.65 26.86 7.44
C GLU A 261 -8.39 26.22 8.00
N THR A 262 -8.16 24.95 7.67
CA THR A 262 -7.03 24.19 8.21
C THR A 262 -6.20 23.53 7.11
N PRO A 263 -4.91 23.22 7.36
CA PRO A 263 -4.03 22.63 6.34
C PRO A 263 -4.58 21.34 5.73
N ILE A 264 -4.25 21.10 4.46
CA ILE A 264 -4.68 19.89 3.73
C ILE A 264 -3.83 18.64 4.03
N MET A 265 -2.65 18.82 4.63
CA MET A 265 -1.72 17.74 4.94
C MET A 265 -1.13 17.91 6.34
N TYR A 266 -0.83 16.80 6.99
CA TYR A 266 -0.28 16.78 8.34
C TYR A 266 0.83 15.75 8.50
N ASP A 267 1.75 16.01 9.43
CA ASP A 267 2.85 15.12 9.78
C ASP A 267 2.33 13.89 10.53
N MET A 268 2.59 12.69 10.00
CA MET A 268 2.24 11.42 10.63
C MET A 268 2.98 11.20 11.96
N GLY A 269 4.12 11.86 12.16
CA GLY A 269 4.89 11.84 13.39
C GLY A 269 4.28 12.66 14.53
N HIS A 270 3.29 13.52 14.27
CA HIS A 270 2.69 14.35 15.30
C HIS A 270 1.99 13.48 16.38
N PRO A 271 2.33 13.61 17.68
CA PRO A 271 1.89 12.68 18.72
C PRO A 271 0.37 12.49 18.84
N ALA A 272 -0.41 13.56 18.63
CA ALA A 272 -1.86 13.49 18.68
C ALA A 272 -2.46 12.81 17.44
N LEU A 273 -1.85 13.02 16.27
CA LEU A 273 -2.36 12.50 15.00
C LEU A 273 -2.00 11.02 14.86
N LYS A 274 -0.78 10.65 15.24
CA LYS A 274 -0.33 9.25 15.27
C LYS A 274 -1.33 8.35 15.99
N LYS A 275 -1.78 8.73 17.19
CA LYS A 275 -2.79 7.98 17.96
C LYS A 275 -4.13 7.85 17.23
N TYR A 276 -4.56 8.89 16.53
CA TYR A 276 -5.80 8.87 15.76
C TYR A 276 -5.69 7.94 14.55
N LEU A 277 -4.59 8.04 13.81
CA LEU A 277 -4.32 7.22 12.62
C LEU A 277 -4.23 5.72 12.94
N HIS A 278 -3.68 5.36 14.11
CA HIS A 278 -3.68 3.96 14.56
C HIS A 278 -5.09 3.43 14.87
N LYS A 279 -6.00 4.26 15.38
CA LYS A 279 -7.39 3.85 15.71
C LYS A 279 -8.27 3.73 14.48
N PHE A 280 -8.03 4.60 13.49
CA PHE A 280 -8.76 4.62 12.24
C PHE A 280 -7.76 4.48 11.10
N PRO A 281 -7.27 3.26 10.81
CA PRO A 281 -6.40 3.07 9.66
C PRO A 281 -7.23 3.19 8.38
N ALA A 282 -7.49 4.43 8.00
CA ALA A 282 -7.98 4.72 6.67
C ALA A 282 -6.84 4.45 5.68
N ARG A 283 -7.20 3.91 4.52
CA ARG A 283 -6.33 3.94 3.35
C ARG A 283 -6.08 5.42 2.99
N GLN A 284 -4.86 5.88 3.23
CA GLN A 284 -4.47 7.28 3.09
C GLN A 284 -3.51 7.47 1.94
N TYR A 285 -3.51 8.68 1.38
CA TYR A 285 -2.43 9.16 0.53
C TYR A 285 -1.30 9.68 1.41
N VAL A 286 -0.11 9.11 1.24
CA VAL A 286 1.08 9.46 2.00
C VAL A 286 2.09 10.12 1.06
N ILE A 287 2.60 11.28 1.47
CA ILE A 287 3.61 12.06 0.74
C ILE A 287 4.91 11.98 1.56
N PRO A 288 5.91 11.21 1.10
CA PRO A 288 7.23 11.20 1.73
C PRO A 288 7.97 12.50 1.40
N VAL A 289 8.54 13.16 2.41
CA VAL A 289 9.36 14.37 2.26
C VAL A 289 10.56 14.23 3.18
N GLU A 290 11.75 14.04 2.60
CA GLU A 290 13.00 13.81 3.35
C GLU A 290 12.86 12.69 4.40
N ASP A 291 13.05 13.00 5.68
CA ASP A 291 12.93 12.11 6.83
C ASP A 291 11.49 12.00 7.38
N LYS A 292 10.55 12.78 6.83
CA LYS A 292 9.17 12.88 7.30
C LYS A 292 8.16 12.25 6.34
N LYS A 293 7.03 11.85 6.92
CA LYS A 293 5.87 11.35 6.17
C LYS A 293 4.67 12.23 6.49
N TYR A 294 4.12 12.84 5.46
CA TYR A 294 2.87 13.59 5.55
C TYR A 294 1.72 12.75 5.00
N PHE A 295 0.53 12.93 5.52
CA PHE A 295 -0.68 12.37 4.92
C PHE A 295 -1.61 13.49 4.47
N LEU A 296 -2.28 13.28 3.34
CA LEU A 296 -3.40 14.15 2.95
C LEU A 296 -4.58 13.86 3.88
N ARG A 297 -5.16 14.91 4.46
CA ARG A 297 -6.28 14.76 5.41
C ARG A 297 -7.46 14.06 4.75
N PHE A 298 -8.12 13.17 5.50
CA PHE A 298 -9.37 12.53 5.09
C PHE A 298 -10.61 13.08 5.83
N ALA A 299 -10.39 14.03 6.73
CA ALA A 299 -11.41 14.71 7.54
C ALA A 299 -10.91 16.07 8.02
N ALA A 300 -11.84 17.00 8.28
CA ALA A 300 -11.56 18.34 8.82
C ALA A 300 -11.05 18.32 10.27
N CYS A 301 -11.47 17.30 11.03
CA CYS A 301 -11.37 17.29 12.48
C CYS A 301 -9.92 17.40 13.00
N PHE A 302 -8.93 16.98 12.21
CA PHE A 302 -7.52 17.11 12.56
C PHE A 302 -7.14 18.54 12.89
N GLY A 303 -7.40 19.48 11.97
CA GLY A 303 -7.08 20.88 12.17
C GLY A 303 -7.95 21.52 13.24
N GLN A 304 -9.24 21.16 13.29
CA GLN A 304 -10.17 21.68 14.29
C GLN A 304 -9.75 21.31 15.71
N PHE A 305 -9.30 20.08 15.95
CA PHE A 305 -8.77 19.67 17.26
C PHE A 305 -7.47 20.40 17.62
N LEU A 306 -6.59 20.63 16.64
CA LEU A 306 -5.35 21.38 16.87
C LEU A 306 -5.64 22.85 17.19
N ILE A 307 -6.56 23.49 16.47
CA ILE A 307 -7.04 24.84 16.79
C ILE A 307 -7.65 24.89 18.19
N ALA A 308 -8.61 23.99 18.49
CA ALA A 308 -9.31 23.98 19.77
C ALA A 308 -8.36 23.75 20.95
N LYS A 309 -7.30 22.95 20.77
CA LYS A 309 -6.27 22.73 21.79
C LYS A 309 -5.54 24.02 22.18
N ASP A 310 -5.31 24.91 21.22
CA ASP A 310 -4.55 26.16 21.43
C ASP A 310 -5.46 27.32 21.88
N MET A 311 -6.78 27.14 21.87
CA MET A 311 -7.75 28.12 22.37
C MET A 311 -7.78 28.18 23.90
N GLN A 312 -7.83 29.40 24.44
CA GLN A 312 -8.12 29.63 25.86
C GLN A 312 -9.64 29.65 26.09
N LEU A 313 -10.21 28.48 26.37
CA LEU A 313 -11.65 28.32 26.57
C LEU A 313 -12.03 28.35 28.05
N SER A 314 -13.19 28.94 28.35
CA SER A 314 -13.85 28.85 29.65
C SER A 314 -15.26 28.29 29.47
N TYR A 315 -15.94 27.90 30.56
CA TYR A 315 -17.32 27.41 30.50
C TYR A 315 -18.29 28.40 29.84
N ARG A 316 -17.96 29.70 29.81
CA ARG A 316 -18.78 30.75 29.16
C ARG A 316 -18.69 30.76 27.64
N HIS A 317 -17.66 30.12 27.08
CA HIS A 317 -17.51 29.98 25.63
C HIS A 317 -18.24 28.76 25.08
N LEU A 318 -18.91 27.97 25.93
CA LEU A 318 -19.68 26.81 25.49
C LEU A 318 -21.17 27.17 25.33
N PRO A 319 -21.85 26.65 24.29
CA PRO A 319 -21.33 25.70 23.29
C PRO A 319 -20.41 26.36 22.24
N LEU A 320 -19.38 25.62 21.81
CA LEU A 320 -18.41 26.02 20.77
C LEU A 320 -18.57 25.11 19.55
N TRP A 321 -18.71 25.70 18.36
CA TRP A 321 -18.87 24.96 17.11
C TRP A 321 -17.86 25.42 16.07
N LEU A 322 -16.74 24.70 15.95
CA LEU A 322 -15.80 24.92 14.85
C LEU A 322 -16.34 24.28 13.58
N TYR A 323 -16.36 25.04 12.50
CA TYR A 323 -16.88 24.62 11.21
C TYR A 323 -15.82 24.81 10.13
N GLU A 324 -15.66 23.81 9.27
CA GLU A 324 -14.87 23.92 8.04
C GLU A 324 -15.57 23.12 6.95
N LEU A 325 -16.00 23.78 5.88
CA LEU A 325 -16.43 23.09 4.67
C LEU A 325 -15.20 22.65 3.88
N THR A 326 -14.71 21.44 4.17
CA THR A 326 -13.46 20.99 3.58
C THR A 326 -13.56 20.85 2.06
N LYS A 327 -12.86 21.72 1.33
CA LYS A 327 -12.73 21.63 -0.13
C LYS A 327 -11.96 20.39 -0.58
N TYR A 328 -10.95 20.01 0.22
CA TYR A 328 -10.06 18.90 -0.07
C TYR A 328 -9.95 17.98 1.14
N SER A 329 -10.44 16.76 0.98
CA SER A 329 -10.26 15.63 1.89
C SER A 329 -10.19 14.37 1.03
N PHE A 330 -9.23 13.51 1.31
CA PHE A 330 -8.87 12.41 0.42
C PHE A 330 -8.97 11.08 1.16
N ARG A 331 -9.67 10.12 0.57
CA ARG A 331 -9.70 8.73 1.00
C ARG A 331 -9.28 7.85 -0.16
N ARG A 332 -8.37 6.93 0.07
CA ARG A 332 -7.97 5.94 -0.94
C ARG A 332 -8.90 4.75 -0.84
N GLU A 333 -10.07 4.85 -1.46
CA GLU A 333 -11.11 3.82 -1.40
C GLU A 333 -10.65 2.48 -2.02
N LYS A 334 -11.36 1.38 -1.73
CA LYS A 334 -11.11 0.10 -2.44
C LYS A 334 -11.64 0.24 -3.88
N SER A 335 -10.77 0.03 -4.87
CA SER A 335 -11.15 -0.06 -6.28
C SER A 335 -11.83 -1.39 -6.60
#